data_AF-A0A9E4FB28-F1
#
_entry.id   AF-A0A9E4FB28-F1
#
_cell.length_a   1.000
_cell.length_b   1.000
_cell.length_c   1.000
_cell.angle_alpha   90.00
_cell.angle_beta   90.00
_cell.angle_gamma   90.00
#
_symmetry.space_group_name_H-M   'P 1'
#
loop_
_entity.id
_entity.type
_entity.pdbx_description
1 polymer ?
#
loop_
_entity_poly.entity_id
_entity_poly.type
_entity_poly.pdbx_seq_one_letter_code
_entity_poly.pdbx_strand_id
1 'polypeptide(L)' 'MTVWSHPSMAQRRSFDETTLTRLREMAAADALALLATYVKADSSYRPVKTEDSRRWHVLTTHGEFEILTTGCK' A
#
# COMPACT_ATOMS: atom_id res chain seq x y z
N MET A 1 36.29 -9.25 -10.11
CA MET A 1 36.11 -8.34 -8.96
C MET A 1 34.84 -7.54 -9.25
N THR A 2 33.68 -8.05 -8.84
CA THR A 2 32.37 -7.49 -9.21
C THR A 2 31.87 -6.68 -8.03
N VAL A 3 31.81 -5.35 -8.21
CA VAL A 3 31.30 -4.42 -7.20
C VAL A 3 29.78 -4.54 -7.17
N TRP A 4 29.24 -5.13 -6.10
CA TRP A 4 27.83 -5.08 -5.78
C TRP A 4 27.49 -3.67 -5.32
N SER A 5 26.94 -2.85 -6.22
CA SER A 5 26.37 -1.56 -5.83
C SER A 5 25.13 -1.84 -4.97
N HIS A 6 25.23 -1.54 -3.68
CA HIS A 6 24.07 -1.50 -2.80
C HIS A 6 23.20 -0.32 -3.25
N PRO A 7 21.90 -0.52 -3.55
CA PRO A 7 21.03 0.62 -3.81
C PRO A 7 21.09 1.55 -2.60
N SER A 8 21.39 2.82 -2.83
CA SER A 8 21.44 3.84 -1.77
C SER A 8 20.17 3.73 -0.95
N MET A 9 20.28 3.67 0.38
CA MET A 9 19.13 3.90 1.26
C MET A 9 18.49 5.20 0.80
N ALA A 10 17.34 5.10 0.13
CA ALA A 10 16.64 6.27 -0.38
C ALA A 10 16.47 7.22 0.79
N GLN A 11 17.07 8.41 0.70
CA GLN A 11 16.98 9.43 1.74
C GLN A 11 15.49 9.57 2.07
N ARG A 12 15.07 9.19 3.30
CA ARG A 12 13.68 9.31 3.74
C ARG A 12 13.34 10.79 3.70
N ARG A 13 12.75 11.24 2.58
CA ARG A 13 12.20 12.57 2.45
C ARG A 13 10.88 12.55 3.21
N SER A 14 10.82 13.33 4.27
CA SER A 14 9.55 13.64 4.92
C SER A 14 8.71 14.44 3.93
N PHE A 15 7.42 14.13 3.85
CA PHE A 15 6.46 14.94 3.13
C PHE A 15 6.15 16.22 3.94
N ASP A 16 5.84 17.32 3.25
CA ASP A 16 5.28 18.49 3.92
C ASP A 16 3.88 18.19 4.49
N GLU A 17 3.40 19.04 5.39
CA GLU A 17 2.14 18.84 6.10
C GLU A 17 0.94 18.78 5.15
N THR A 18 0.92 19.63 4.12
CA THR A 18 -0.17 19.65 3.13
C THR A 18 -0.24 18.34 2.36
N THR A 19 0.91 17.80 1.96
CA THR A 19 1.02 16.52 1.27
C THR A 19 0.64 15.37 2.19
N LEU A 20 1.11 15.38 3.45
CA LEU A 20 0.71 14.36 4.44
C LEU A 20 -0.79 14.33 4.68
N THR A 21 -1.43 15.49 4.80
CA THR A 21 -2.89 15.57 4.99
C THR A 21 -3.63 14.95 3.81
N ARG A 22 -3.26 15.32 2.57
CA ARG A 22 -3.85 14.72 1.37
C ARG A 22 -3.65 13.21 1.28
N LEU A 23 -2.46 12.72 1.60
CA LEU A 23 -2.16 11.29 1.59
C LEU A 23 -2.95 10.53 2.67
N ARG A 24 -3.21 11.14 3.82
CA ARG A 24 -4.02 10.55 4.90
C ARG A 24 -5.51 10.50 4.57
N GLU A 25 -6.00 11.47 3.81
CA GLU A 25 -7.41 11.55 3.40
C GLU A 25 -7.73 10.61 2.21
N MET A 26 -6.72 10.14 1.50
CA MET A 26 -6.89 9.22 0.38
C MET A 26 -7.46 7.88 0.83
N ALA A 27 -8.49 7.39 0.14
CA ALA A 27 -9.01 6.05 0.40
C ALA A 27 -7.94 5.01 0.09
N ALA A 28 -7.77 4.02 0.97
CA ALA A 28 -6.74 3.00 0.80
C ALA A 28 -6.86 2.22 -0.52
N ALA A 29 -8.08 2.03 -1.03
CA ALA A 29 -8.30 1.42 -2.34
C ALA A 29 -7.65 2.22 -3.48
N ASP A 30 -7.79 3.55 -3.45
CA ASP A 30 -7.21 4.44 -4.46
C ASP A 30 -5.68 4.45 -4.35
N ALA A 31 -5.15 4.48 -3.13
CA ALA A 31 -3.72 4.39 -2.89
C ALA A 31 -3.12 3.09 -3.45
N LEU A 32 -3.79 1.94 -3.23
CA LEU A 32 -3.35 0.66 -3.76
C LEU A 32 -3.38 0.63 -5.28
N ALA A 33 -4.40 1.22 -5.92
CA ALA A 33 -4.48 1.30 -7.37
C ALA A 33 -3.36 2.15 -8.00
N LEU A 34 -2.86 3.17 -7.28
CA LEU A 34 -1.72 3.99 -7.73
C LEU A 34 -0.36 3.30 -7.53
N LEU A 35 -0.24 2.47 -6.49
CA LEU A 35 1.03 1.82 -6.13
C LEU A 35 1.25 0.47 -6.82
N ALA A 36 0.18 -0.20 -7.21
CA ALA A 36 0.23 -1.56 -7.72
C ALA A 36 0.24 -1.63 -9.25
N THR A 37 0.94 -2.62 -9.79
CA THR A 37 0.77 -3.04 -11.19
C THR A 37 -0.59 -3.72 -11.37
N TYR A 38 -1.03 -4.48 -10.37
CA TYR A 38 -2.34 -5.10 -10.34
C TYR A 38 -2.88 -5.14 -8.92
N VAL A 39 -4.16 -4.81 -8.76
CA VAL A 39 -4.87 -4.88 -7.50
C VAL A 39 -6.26 -5.46 -7.70
N LYS A 40 -6.67 -6.36 -6.79
CA LYS A 40 -8.05 -6.83 -6.70
C LYS A 40 -8.47 -6.99 -5.25
N ALA A 41 -9.73 -6.69 -4.95
CA ALA A 41 -10.33 -7.07 -3.68
C ALA A 41 -10.52 -8.60 -3.64
N ASP A 42 -10.32 -9.20 -2.48
CA ASP A 42 -10.62 -10.61 -2.24
C ASP A 42 -12.10 -10.78 -1.89
N SER A 43 -12.89 -11.26 -2.85
CA SER A 43 -14.33 -11.50 -2.67
C SER A 43 -14.65 -12.66 -1.71
N SER A 44 -13.67 -13.52 -1.40
CA SER A 44 -13.83 -14.61 -0.45
C SER A 44 -13.59 -14.18 0.99
N TYR A 45 -12.97 -13.01 1.20
CA TYR A 45 -12.73 -12.46 2.52
C TYR A 45 -14.06 -12.18 3.24
N ARG A 46 -14.11 -12.57 4.51
CA ARG A 46 -15.23 -12.31 5.42
C ARG A 46 -14.66 -11.64 6.67
N PRO A 47 -14.93 -10.35 6.88
CA PRO A 47 -14.49 -9.66 8.08
C PRO A 47 -15.01 -10.32 9.35
N VAL A 48 -14.18 -10.40 10.39
CA VAL A 48 -14.57 -10.98 11.68
C VAL A 48 -14.65 -9.93 12.79
N LYS A 49 -13.77 -8.92 12.78
CA LYS A 49 -13.66 -7.91 13.85
C LYS A 49 -14.04 -6.50 13.43
N THR A 50 -13.87 -6.17 12.16
CA THR A 50 -14.10 -4.83 11.62
C THR A 50 -14.88 -5.01 10.33
N GLU A 51 -16.19 -4.78 10.37
CA GLU A 51 -17.08 -5.07 9.23
C GLU A 51 -16.63 -4.37 7.95
N ASP A 52 -16.07 -3.18 8.05
CA ASP A 52 -15.58 -2.40 6.91
C ASP A 52 -14.16 -2.79 6.45
N SER A 53 -13.55 -3.80 7.06
CA SER A 53 -12.24 -4.25 6.62
C SER A 53 -12.31 -4.98 5.27
N ARG A 54 -11.27 -4.81 4.47
CA ARG A 54 -11.13 -5.43 3.15
C ARG A 54 -9.76 -6.03 3.01
N ARG A 55 -9.68 -7.24 2.43
CA ARG A 55 -8.41 -7.86 2.01
C ARG A 55 -8.22 -7.66 0.51
N TRP A 56 -7.00 -7.34 0.13
CA TRP A 56 -6.59 -7.04 -1.24
C TRP A 56 -5.45 -7.96 -1.64
N HIS A 57 -5.48 -8.45 -2.88
CA HIS A 57 -4.32 -9.05 -3.53
C HIS A 57 -3.66 -7.98 -4.39
N VAL A 58 -2.37 -7.75 -4.16
CA VAL A 58 -1.61 -6.65 -4.73
C VAL A 58 -0.34 -7.18 -5.37
N LEU A 59 -0.14 -6.92 -6.65
CA LEU A 59 1.10 -7.19 -7.36
C LEU A 59 1.80 -5.86 -7.67
N THR A 60 3.08 -5.80 -7.33
CA THR A 60 3.97 -4.67 -7.59
C THR A 60 5.19 -5.14 -8.40
N THR A 61 6.06 -4.21 -8.78
CA THR A 61 7.39 -4.56 -9.33
C THR A 61 8.27 -5.35 -8.36
N HIS A 62 7.93 -5.38 -7.07
CA HIS A 62 8.69 -6.05 -6.01
C HIS A 62 8.02 -7.32 -5.48
N GLY A 63 6.92 -7.77 -6.10
CA GLY A 63 6.25 -9.03 -5.77
C GLY A 63 4.78 -8.88 -5.38
N GLU A 64 4.26 -9.96 -4.83
CA GLU A 64 2.86 -10.13 -4.48
C GLU A 64 2.63 -10.02 -2.97
N PHE A 65 1.55 -9.34 -2.59
CA PHE A 65 1.20 -9.05 -1.21
C PHE A 65 -0.29 -9.23 -0.99
N GLU A 66 -0.64 -9.67 0.23
CA GLU A 66 -1.98 -9.52 0.77
C GLU A 66 -2.00 -8.33 1.73
N ILE A 67 -2.87 -7.36 1.45
CA ILE A 67 -3.00 -6.16 2.27
C ILE A 67 -4.39 -6.14 2.89
N LEU A 68 -4.45 -5.95 4.21
CA LEU A 68 -5.69 -5.72 4.93
C LEU A 68 -5.84 -4.23 5.21
N THR A 69 -6.92 -3.63 4.71
CA THR A 69 -7.29 -2.25 5.01
C THR A 69 -8.45 -2.28 5.99
N THR A 70 -8.31 -1.60 7.12
CA THR A 70 -9.43 -1.20 7.97
C THR A 70 -9.82 0.21 7.55
N GLY A 71 -11.11 0.54 7.48
CA GLY A 71 -11.55 1.91 7.22
C GLY A 71 -10.86 2.93 8.15
N CYS A 72 -10.93 4.21 7.78
CA CYS A 72 -10.37 5.29 8.58
C CYS A 72 -10.91 5.20 10.02
N LYS A 73 -10.03 5.30 11.02
CA LYS A 73 -10.44 5.43 12.41
C LYS A 73 -10.76 6.88 12.74
#